data_AF-A0A9P0K8U7-F1
#
_entry.id   AF-A0A9P0K8U7-F1
#
_cell.length_a   1.000
_cell.length_b   1.000
_cell.length_c   1.000
_cell.angle_alpha   90.00
_cell.angle_beta   90.00
_cell.angle_gamma   90.00
#
_symmetry.space_group_name_H-M   'P 1'
#
loop_
_entity.id
_entity.type
_entity.pdbx_description
1 polymer ?
#
loop_
_entity_poly.entity_id
_entity_poly.type
_entity_poly.pdbx_seq_one_letter_code
_entity_poly.pdbx_strand_id
1 'polypeptide(L)'
;MDKSQLAIVLQLLKKYNLRSTEESLRKEANLTENLDGLPQESDVGSELTGYKSDGDPETYEAAYTELKRFVENSLDIYKHELGTILFPVLVHMYLELVYNGHSEQAIALMKKFAPEQEPYYQDDLKKLAIVTKREHMNGNELTETFKSNQFIIRMSRDTLSLLKRHLNDKKISVLINIIQEHLYFDMYEGVARSKSQIFATSGAIGGEAKRQGKFIAVFLKHLETT
;
A
#
# COMPACT_ATOMS: atom_id res chain seq x y z
N MET A 1 24.75 14.21 15.87
CA MET A 1 24.70 13.00 15.04
C MET A 1 24.26 11.87 15.95
N ASP A 2 23.13 11.23 15.67
CA ASP A 2 22.63 10.12 16.50
C ASP A 2 23.60 8.93 16.45
N LYS A 3 23.94 8.37 17.62
CA LYS A 3 24.84 7.20 17.71
C LYS A 3 24.35 6.02 16.87
N SER A 4 23.04 5.89 16.69
CA SER A 4 22.40 4.88 15.85
C SER A 4 22.69 5.07 14.36
N GLN A 5 22.69 6.33 13.88
CA GLN A 5 23.01 6.64 12.48
C GLN A 5 24.49 6.34 12.17
N LEU A 6 25.36 6.63 13.13
CA LEU A 6 26.80 6.38 12.98
C LEU A 6 27.13 4.88 12.90
N ALA A 7 26.42 4.04 13.67
CA ALA A 7 26.57 2.59 13.63
C ALA A 7 26.18 2.00 12.26
N ILE A 8 25.10 2.51 11.66
CA ILE A 8 24.65 2.10 10.31
C ILE A 8 25.70 2.44 9.25
N VAL A 9 26.27 3.65 9.31
CA VAL A 9 27.32 4.07 8.36
C VAL A 9 28.57 3.19 8.50
N LEU A 10 29.01 2.86 9.72
CA LEU A 10 30.14 1.97 9.93
C LEU A 10 29.88 0.56 9.37
N GLN A 11 28.68 0.02 9.56
CA GLN A 11 28.29 -1.29 9.03
C GLN A 11 28.22 -1.29 7.48
N LEU A 12 27.77 -0.19 6.89
CA LEU A 12 27.75 0.00 5.43
C LEU A 12 29.17 0.03 4.87
N LEU A 13 30.07 0.81 5.47
CA LEU A 13 31.48 0.89 5.05
C LEU A 13 32.18 -0.46 5.10
N LYS A 14 31.88 -1.27 6.14
CA LYS A 14 32.36 -2.65 6.27
C LYS A 14 31.83 -3.56 5.15
N LYS A 15 30.55 -3.43 4.79
CA LYS A 15 29.92 -4.19 3.69
C LYS A 15 30.54 -3.88 2.33
N TYR A 16 30.93 -2.63 2.10
CA TYR A 16 31.57 -2.19 0.85
C TYR A 16 33.11 -2.27 0.89
N ASN A 17 33.71 -2.89 1.92
CA ASN A 17 35.16 -3.04 2.09
C ASN A 17 35.96 -1.72 2.10
N LEU A 18 35.32 -0.61 2.48
CA LEU A 18 35.93 0.73 2.49
C LEU A 18 36.70 0.99 3.79
N ARG A 19 37.81 0.27 3.97
CA ARG A 19 38.62 0.27 5.21
C ARG A 19 39.14 1.64 5.60
N SER A 20 39.63 2.42 4.62
CA SER A 20 40.20 3.75 4.89
C SER A 20 39.17 4.73 5.45
N THR A 21 37.91 4.64 5.00
CA THR A 21 36.83 5.54 5.43
C THR A 21 36.27 5.10 6.78
N GLU A 22 36.18 3.79 7.02
CA GLU A 22 35.78 3.22 8.31
C GLU A 22 36.73 3.67 9.43
N GLU A 23 38.04 3.61 9.19
CA GLU A 23 39.06 3.93 10.19
C GLU A 23 39.07 5.42 10.54
N SER A 24 38.94 6.30 9.54
CA SER A 24 38.78 7.75 9.78
C SER A 24 37.52 8.06 10.57
N LEU A 25 36.37 7.45 10.21
CA LEU A 25 35.11 7.72 10.88
C LEU A 25 35.09 7.20 12.33
N ARG A 26 35.71 6.04 12.59
CA ARG A 26 35.90 5.53 13.97
C ARG A 26 36.75 6.47 14.82
N LYS A 27 37.82 7.02 14.24
CA LYS A 27 38.73 7.95 14.93
C LYS A 27 38.06 9.28 15.23
N GLU A 28 37.24 9.79 14.32
CA GLU A 28 36.45 11.02 14.53
C GLU A 28 35.31 10.82 15.55
N ALA A 29 34.73 9.62 15.63
CA ALA A 29 33.62 9.32 16.53
C ALA A 29 34.03 8.90 17.95
N ASN A 30 35.33 8.78 18.24
CA ASN A 30 35.88 8.43 19.56
C ASN A 30 35.29 7.14 20.17
N LEU A 31 34.99 6.14 19.33
CA LEU A 31 34.42 4.85 19.72
C LEU A 31 35.54 3.82 19.91
N THR A 32 35.91 3.54 21.17
CA THR A 32 36.94 2.55 21.56
C THR A 32 36.38 1.17 21.95
N GLU A 33 35.10 0.91 21.73
CA GLU A 33 34.48 -0.35 22.16
C GLU A 33 34.08 -1.23 20.96
N ASN A 34 34.45 -2.52 21.05
CA ASN A 34 34.01 -3.57 20.14
C ASN A 34 32.48 -3.67 20.19
N LEU A 35 31.82 -3.34 19.07
CA LEU A 35 30.38 -3.50 18.87
C LEU A 35 30.03 -4.97 18.56
N ASP A 36 30.26 -5.86 19.52
CA ASP A 36 29.92 -7.29 19.42
C ASP A 36 28.57 -7.64 20.11
N GLY A 37 27.66 -6.67 20.25
CA GLY A 37 26.46 -6.85 21.07
C GLY A 37 25.22 -6.05 20.68
N LEU A 38 25.03 -5.71 19.40
CA LEU A 38 23.80 -5.07 18.93
C LEU A 38 23.17 -5.87 17.77
N PRO A 39 21.82 -5.92 17.73
CA PRO A 39 21.07 -6.92 16.97
C PRO A 39 21.44 -6.91 15.49
N GLN A 40 21.67 -8.11 14.98
CA GLN A 40 21.75 -8.40 13.56
C GLN A 40 20.50 -7.83 12.86
N GLU A 41 20.75 -7.03 11.83
CA GLU A 41 19.81 -6.69 10.76
C GLU A 41 18.61 -5.82 11.16
N SER A 42 18.85 -4.52 11.37
CA SER A 42 17.88 -3.50 10.97
C SER A 42 18.25 -2.92 9.61
N ASP A 43 17.95 -3.74 8.59
CA ASP A 43 17.23 -3.33 7.39
C ASP A 43 17.54 -1.91 6.85
N VAL A 44 18.68 -1.80 6.18
CA VAL A 44 18.92 -0.72 5.22
C VAL A 44 18.07 -1.03 3.98
N GLY A 45 16.76 -0.87 4.14
CA GLY A 45 15.73 -1.33 3.21
C GLY A 45 14.43 -0.54 3.38
N SER A 46 14.54 0.76 3.72
CA SER A 46 13.39 1.64 3.97
C SER A 46 12.48 1.88 2.75
N GLU A 47 12.78 1.30 1.59
CA GLU A 47 11.91 1.26 0.40
C GLU A 47 11.30 -0.13 0.13
N LEU A 48 11.51 -1.09 1.03
CA LEU A 48 11.00 -2.45 0.99
C LEU A 48 10.05 -2.78 2.16
N THR A 49 9.73 -1.79 3.00
CA THR A 49 9.00 -1.97 4.26
C THR A 49 7.49 -2.17 4.10
N GLY A 50 6.87 -1.68 3.03
CA GLY A 50 5.40 -1.71 2.87
C GLY A 50 4.76 -3.08 2.63
N TYR A 51 5.55 -4.16 2.51
CA TYR A 51 5.03 -5.53 2.29
C TYR A 51 5.68 -6.59 3.20
N LYS A 52 6.51 -6.18 4.16
CA LYS A 52 7.03 -7.09 5.20
C LYS A 52 5.99 -7.28 6.30
N SER A 53 4.94 -8.03 6.01
CA SER A 53 3.97 -8.44 7.02
C SER A 53 4.26 -9.86 7.48
N ASP A 54 4.33 -10.03 8.80
CA ASP A 54 4.45 -11.31 9.52
C ASP A 54 3.10 -12.06 9.60
N GLY A 55 2.16 -11.71 8.70
CA GLY A 55 0.81 -12.26 8.66
C GLY A 55 0.79 -13.63 7.99
N ASP A 56 0.12 -14.59 8.64
CA ASP A 56 -0.09 -15.92 8.09
C ASP A 56 -0.80 -15.85 6.71
N PRO A 57 -0.20 -16.41 5.64
CA PRO A 57 -0.76 -16.38 4.29
C PRO A 57 -2.18 -16.94 4.18
N GLU A 58 -2.56 -17.87 5.06
CA GLU A 58 -3.89 -18.48 5.05
C GLU A 58 -4.97 -17.50 5.56
N THR A 59 -4.58 -16.46 6.29
CA THR A 59 -5.53 -15.47 6.84
C THR A 59 -6.00 -14.43 5.83
N TYR A 60 -5.27 -14.24 4.71
CA TYR A 60 -5.57 -13.22 3.70
C TYR A 60 -6.92 -13.47 3.02
N GLU A 61 -7.22 -14.72 2.66
CA GLU A 61 -8.49 -15.05 2.03
C GLU A 61 -9.68 -14.85 2.98
N ALA A 62 -9.54 -15.26 4.24
CA ALA A 62 -10.55 -15.08 5.26
C ALA A 62 -10.78 -13.60 5.57
N ALA A 63 -9.70 -12.83 5.68
CA ALA A 63 -9.72 -11.38 5.90
C ALA A 63 -10.47 -10.66 4.76
N TYR A 64 -10.11 -10.93 3.50
CA TYR A 64 -10.78 -10.32 2.37
C TYR A 64 -12.26 -10.70 2.30
N THR A 65 -12.59 -11.98 2.58
CA THR A 65 -13.98 -12.46 2.62
C THR A 65 -14.79 -11.73 3.69
N GLU A 66 -14.24 -11.50 4.88
CA GLU A 66 -14.90 -10.75 5.95
C GLU A 66 -15.13 -9.28 5.54
N LEU A 67 -14.13 -8.63 4.94
CA LEU A 67 -14.27 -7.27 4.43
C LEU A 67 -15.39 -7.18 3.39
N LYS A 68 -15.38 -8.09 2.40
CA LYS A 68 -16.42 -8.18 1.38
C LYS A 68 -17.80 -8.37 2.01
N ARG A 69 -17.93 -9.30 2.96
CA ARG A 69 -19.18 -9.55 3.69
C ARG A 69 -19.67 -8.30 4.42
N PHE A 70 -18.77 -7.52 5.00
CA PHE A 70 -19.13 -6.26 5.64
C PHE A 70 -19.67 -5.23 4.63
N VAL A 71 -19.03 -5.08 3.47
CA VAL A 71 -19.53 -4.20 2.40
C VAL A 71 -20.92 -4.64 1.93
N GLU A 72 -21.11 -5.94 1.70
CA GLU A 72 -22.38 -6.49 1.20
C GLU A 72 -23.56 -6.32 2.17
N ASN A 73 -23.30 -6.45 3.47
CA ASN A 73 -24.29 -6.32 4.55
C ASN A 73 -24.48 -4.89 5.05
N SER A 74 -23.69 -3.93 4.55
CA SER A 74 -23.86 -2.51 4.88
C SER A 74 -25.08 -1.93 4.15
N LEU A 75 -25.64 -0.85 4.71
CA LEU A 75 -26.78 -0.15 4.10
C LEU A 75 -26.42 0.33 2.70
N ASP A 76 -27.37 0.24 1.76
CA ASP A 76 -27.17 0.59 0.35
C ASP A 76 -26.60 2.00 0.13
N ILE A 77 -26.97 2.95 1.01
CA ILE A 77 -26.44 4.32 1.01
C ILE A 77 -24.92 4.36 1.17
N TYR A 78 -24.32 3.46 1.97
CA TYR A 78 -22.88 3.39 2.22
C TYR A 78 -22.18 2.35 1.34
N LYS A 79 -22.93 1.36 0.87
CA LYS A 79 -22.43 0.20 0.13
C LYS A 79 -21.60 0.56 -1.09
N HIS A 80 -22.00 1.62 -1.82
CA HIS A 80 -21.27 2.06 -3.00
C HIS A 80 -19.90 2.65 -2.67
N GLU A 81 -19.79 3.48 -1.64
CA GLU A 81 -18.51 4.02 -1.18
C GLU A 81 -17.65 2.97 -0.47
N LEU A 82 -18.26 2.05 0.28
CA LEU A 82 -17.55 0.90 0.85
C LEU A 82 -17.10 -0.08 -0.24
N GLY A 83 -17.75 -0.13 -1.39
CA GLY A 83 -17.31 -0.97 -2.51
C GLY A 83 -15.97 -0.53 -3.09
N THR A 84 -15.64 0.78 -3.02
CA THR A 84 -14.42 1.31 -3.66
C THR A 84 -13.13 0.86 -2.97
N ILE A 85 -13.21 0.37 -1.73
CA ILE A 85 -12.03 -0.15 -1.00
C ILE A 85 -11.67 -1.59 -1.39
N LEU A 86 -12.60 -2.36 -1.98
CA LEU A 86 -12.39 -3.79 -2.26
C LEU A 86 -11.28 -3.99 -3.30
N PHE A 87 -11.29 -3.20 -4.38
CA PHE A 87 -10.27 -3.27 -5.43
C PHE A 87 -8.85 -2.99 -4.93
N PRO A 88 -8.55 -1.81 -4.31
CA PRO A 88 -7.18 -1.52 -3.87
C PRO A 88 -6.71 -2.50 -2.80
N VAL A 89 -7.58 -2.91 -1.87
CA VAL A 89 -7.22 -3.92 -0.86
C VAL A 89 -6.86 -5.25 -1.53
N LEU A 90 -7.64 -5.72 -2.52
CA LEU A 90 -7.33 -6.95 -3.25
C LEU A 90 -5.95 -6.88 -3.93
N VAL A 91 -5.65 -5.76 -4.59
CA VAL A 91 -4.37 -5.53 -5.27
C VAL A 91 -3.22 -5.55 -4.27
N HIS A 92 -3.31 -4.80 -3.18
CA HIS A 92 -2.24 -4.75 -2.17
C HIS A 92 -2.03 -6.09 -1.47
N MET A 93 -3.10 -6.82 -1.12
CA MET A 93 -3.00 -8.18 -0.59
C MET A 93 -2.29 -9.13 -1.55
N TYR A 94 -2.59 -9.04 -2.85
CA TYR A 94 -1.91 -9.83 -3.88
C TYR A 94 -0.41 -9.48 -3.96
N LEU A 95 -0.08 -8.20 -4.03
CA LEU A 95 1.31 -7.74 -4.13
C LEU A 95 2.12 -8.15 -2.89
N GLU A 96 1.51 -8.10 -1.71
CA GLU A 96 2.13 -8.54 -0.46
C GLU A 96 2.45 -10.04 -0.46
N LEU A 97 1.49 -10.87 -0.87
CA LEU A 97 1.68 -12.32 -0.97
C LEU A 97 2.75 -12.69 -2.02
N VAL A 98 2.73 -12.06 -3.19
CA VAL A 98 3.76 -12.26 -4.23
C VAL A 98 5.12 -11.81 -3.74
N TYR A 99 5.17 -10.66 -3.06
CA TYR A 99 6.41 -10.13 -2.50
C TYR A 99 6.97 -11.07 -1.44
N ASN A 100 6.15 -11.65 -0.57
CA ASN A 100 6.59 -12.60 0.48
C ASN A 100 6.87 -14.02 -0.05
N GLY A 101 6.66 -14.28 -1.35
CA GLY A 101 6.93 -15.56 -1.98
C GLY A 101 5.77 -16.57 -1.93
N HIS A 102 4.62 -16.17 -1.37
CA HIS A 102 3.39 -16.96 -1.27
C HIS A 102 2.57 -16.90 -2.57
N SER A 103 3.20 -17.36 -3.66
CA SER A 103 2.68 -17.21 -5.03
C SER A 103 1.39 -18.02 -5.25
N GLU A 104 1.28 -19.20 -4.65
CA GLU A 104 0.10 -20.06 -4.79
C GLU A 104 -1.14 -19.41 -4.14
N GLN A 105 -0.98 -18.89 -2.93
CA GLN A 105 -2.02 -18.17 -2.20
C GLN A 105 -2.43 -16.89 -2.94
N ALA A 106 -1.47 -16.15 -3.50
CA ALA A 106 -1.74 -14.97 -4.29
C ALA A 106 -2.59 -15.30 -5.54
N ILE A 107 -2.23 -16.35 -6.28
CA ILE A 107 -2.97 -16.80 -7.47
C ILE A 107 -4.38 -17.26 -7.09
N ALA A 108 -4.53 -18.01 -5.99
CA ALA A 108 -5.83 -18.44 -5.49
C ALA A 108 -6.74 -17.25 -5.14
N LEU A 109 -6.20 -16.26 -4.42
CA LEU A 109 -6.90 -15.02 -4.07
C LEU A 109 -7.37 -14.26 -5.33
N MET A 110 -6.46 -14.05 -6.28
CA MET A 110 -6.75 -13.33 -7.52
C MET A 110 -7.80 -14.07 -8.36
N LYS A 111 -7.68 -15.40 -8.50
CA LYS A 111 -8.65 -16.22 -9.26
C LYS A 111 -10.05 -16.18 -8.64
N LYS A 112 -10.15 -16.12 -7.32
CA LYS A 112 -11.42 -16.12 -6.59
C LYS A 112 -12.13 -14.76 -6.66
N PHE A 113 -11.40 -13.66 -6.44
CA PHE A 113 -12.02 -12.34 -6.24
C PHE A 113 -11.87 -11.38 -7.41
N ALA A 114 -10.95 -11.60 -8.35
CA ALA A 114 -10.82 -10.74 -9.54
C ALA A 114 -12.08 -10.71 -10.42
N PRO A 115 -12.78 -11.84 -10.70
CA PRO A 115 -13.97 -11.83 -11.55
C PRO A 115 -15.14 -11.00 -10.99
N GLU A 116 -15.16 -10.77 -9.67
CA GLU A 116 -16.20 -10.01 -8.98
C GLU A 116 -15.95 -8.50 -9.01
N GLN A 117 -14.74 -8.06 -9.39
CA GLN A 117 -14.40 -6.65 -9.49
C GLN A 117 -15.08 -5.99 -10.70
N GLU A 118 -15.23 -4.67 -10.62
CA GLU A 118 -15.89 -3.91 -11.68
C GLU A 118 -15.18 -4.08 -13.05
N PRO A 119 -15.93 -4.08 -14.17
CA PRO A 119 -15.40 -4.42 -15.49
C PRO A 119 -14.18 -3.61 -15.93
N TYR A 120 -14.10 -2.34 -15.52
CA TYR A 120 -13.03 -1.43 -15.88
C TYR A 120 -11.70 -1.73 -15.18
N TYR A 121 -11.69 -2.55 -14.12
CA TYR A 121 -10.47 -3.02 -13.46
C TYR A 121 -9.95 -4.35 -14.03
N GLN A 122 -10.76 -5.06 -14.82
CA GLN A 122 -10.45 -6.42 -15.26
C GLN A 122 -9.16 -6.50 -16.08
N ASP A 123 -8.86 -5.50 -16.91
CA ASP A 123 -7.66 -5.52 -17.74
C ASP A 123 -6.40 -5.28 -16.91
N ASP A 124 -6.46 -4.47 -15.86
CA ASP A 124 -5.33 -4.26 -14.95
C ASP A 124 -5.12 -5.47 -14.03
N LEU A 125 -6.21 -6.12 -13.58
CA LEU A 125 -6.14 -7.37 -12.83
C LEU A 125 -5.52 -8.50 -13.66
N LYS A 126 -5.83 -8.58 -14.96
CA LYS A 126 -5.17 -9.55 -15.87
C LYS A 126 -3.67 -9.29 -16.00
N LYS A 127 -3.25 -8.02 -16.13
CA LYS A 127 -1.83 -7.65 -16.19
C LYS A 127 -1.12 -8.01 -14.87
N LEU A 128 -1.75 -7.73 -13.73
CA LEU A 128 -1.23 -8.07 -12.41
C LEU A 128 -1.13 -9.59 -12.21
N ALA A 129 -2.09 -10.37 -12.73
CA ALA A 129 -2.09 -11.83 -12.59
C ALA A 129 -0.90 -12.53 -13.29
N ILE A 130 -0.23 -11.86 -14.24
CA ILE A 130 1.01 -12.34 -14.88
C ILE A 130 2.21 -12.23 -13.92
N VAL A 131 2.14 -11.32 -12.94
CA VAL A 131 3.20 -11.02 -11.97
C VAL A 131 3.13 -11.99 -10.80
N THR A 132 3.59 -13.23 -11.01
CA THR A 132 3.50 -14.29 -9.98
C THR A 132 4.72 -14.40 -9.09
N LYS A 133 5.83 -13.72 -9.39
CA LYS A 133 7.10 -13.82 -8.63
C LYS A 133 7.63 -12.44 -8.30
N ARG A 134 8.37 -12.32 -7.19
CA ARG A 134 9.05 -11.08 -6.77
C ARG A 134 9.92 -10.49 -7.88
N GLU A 135 10.61 -11.33 -8.65
CA GLU A 135 11.46 -10.89 -9.78
C GLU A 135 10.65 -10.18 -10.88
N HIS A 136 9.39 -10.56 -11.09
CA HIS A 136 8.51 -9.94 -12.08
C HIS A 136 7.92 -8.61 -11.59
N MET A 137 8.00 -8.32 -10.29
CA MET A 137 7.53 -7.04 -9.72
C MET A 137 8.53 -5.92 -9.98
N ASN A 138 9.83 -6.23 -10.02
CA ASN A 138 10.88 -5.25 -10.32
C ASN A 138 10.86 -4.95 -11.83
N GLY A 139 10.61 -3.69 -12.20
CA GLY A 139 10.52 -3.26 -13.60
C GLY A 139 9.13 -3.33 -14.23
N ASN A 140 8.08 -3.69 -13.46
CA ASN A 140 6.70 -3.52 -13.90
C ASN A 140 6.14 -2.21 -13.34
N GLU A 141 5.83 -1.28 -14.24
CA GLU A 141 5.34 0.06 -13.92
C GLU A 141 4.07 0.05 -13.05
N LEU A 142 3.18 -0.95 -13.24
CA LEU A 142 1.95 -1.05 -12.44
C LEU A 142 2.27 -1.39 -10.99
N THR A 143 3.11 -2.39 -10.75
CA THR A 143 3.49 -2.78 -9.39
C THR A 143 4.30 -1.69 -8.70
N GLU A 144 5.14 -0.97 -9.44
CA GLU A 144 5.86 0.20 -8.91
C GLU A 144 4.90 1.33 -8.55
N THR A 145 3.90 1.61 -9.39
CA THR A 145 2.88 2.64 -9.12
C THR A 145 2.08 2.33 -7.86
N PHE A 146 1.60 1.09 -7.70
CA PHE A 146 0.90 0.67 -6.48
C PHE A 146 1.82 0.66 -5.27
N LYS A 147 3.12 0.41 -5.44
CA LYS A 147 4.08 0.43 -4.33
C LYS A 147 4.45 1.84 -3.87
N SER A 148 4.57 2.79 -4.80
CA SER A 148 5.02 4.16 -4.49
C SER A 148 3.89 5.09 -4.08
N ASN A 149 2.65 4.81 -4.49
CA ASN A 149 1.53 5.72 -4.33
C ASN A 149 0.43 5.11 -3.46
N GLN A 150 -0.06 5.90 -2.51
CA GLN A 150 -1.28 5.56 -1.79
C GLN A 150 -2.50 5.69 -2.72
N PHE A 151 -3.34 4.66 -2.75
CA PHE A 151 -4.58 4.68 -3.51
C PHE A 151 -5.58 5.64 -2.88
N ILE A 152 -5.98 6.68 -3.61
CA ILE A 152 -6.85 7.73 -3.07
C ILE A 152 -8.30 7.33 -3.22
N ILE A 153 -9.01 7.30 -2.10
CA ILE A 153 -10.43 6.96 -2.00
C ILE A 153 -11.16 8.12 -1.38
N ARG A 154 -12.17 8.62 -2.08
CA ARG A 154 -13.04 9.64 -1.53
C ARG A 154 -14.27 9.00 -0.90
N MET A 155 -14.60 9.37 0.32
CA MET A 155 -15.78 8.84 0.99
C MET A 155 -16.34 9.80 2.04
N SER A 156 -17.61 9.65 2.39
CA SER A 156 -18.24 10.47 3.41
C SER A 156 -17.65 10.16 4.79
N ARG A 157 -17.74 11.14 5.69
CA ARG A 157 -17.32 10.98 7.09
C ARG A 157 -18.01 9.80 7.79
N ASP A 158 -19.29 9.59 7.53
CA ASP A 158 -20.07 8.51 8.13
C ASP A 158 -19.63 7.14 7.61
N THR A 159 -19.44 7.02 6.29
CA THR A 159 -18.93 5.80 5.66
C THR A 159 -17.55 5.43 6.23
N LEU A 160 -16.63 6.40 6.34
CA LEU A 160 -15.29 6.16 6.89
C LEU A 160 -15.32 5.75 8.37
N SER A 161 -16.21 6.36 9.14
CA SER A 161 -16.37 6.05 10.57
C SER A 161 -16.89 4.62 10.77
N LEU A 162 -17.85 4.21 9.91
CA LEU A 162 -18.38 2.85 9.90
C LEU A 162 -17.30 1.82 9.56
N LEU A 163 -16.49 2.09 8.53
CA LEU A 163 -15.34 1.23 8.16
C LEU A 163 -14.35 1.10 9.32
N LYS A 164 -13.90 2.22 9.91
CA LYS A 164 -12.93 2.20 11.02
C LYS A 164 -13.44 1.41 12.22
N ARG A 165 -14.72 1.56 12.57
CA ARG A 165 -15.35 0.79 13.65
C ARG A 165 -15.31 -0.71 13.36
N HIS A 166 -15.70 -1.12 12.15
CA HIS A 166 -15.70 -2.53 11.78
C HIS A 166 -14.29 -3.14 11.83
N LEU A 167 -13.29 -2.44 11.31
CA LEU A 167 -11.89 -2.89 11.32
C LEU A 167 -11.37 -3.05 12.76
N ASN A 168 -11.66 -2.10 13.64
CA ASN A 168 -11.26 -2.16 15.06
C ASN A 168 -11.96 -3.29 15.83
N ASP A 169 -13.25 -3.52 15.56
CA ASP A 169 -14.03 -4.57 16.24
C ASP A 169 -13.52 -5.98 15.89
N LYS A 170 -13.15 -6.20 14.62
CA LYS A 170 -12.70 -7.51 14.11
C LYS A 170 -11.22 -7.79 14.36
N LYS A 171 -10.41 -6.76 14.63
CA LYS A 171 -8.97 -6.85 14.90
C LYS A 171 -8.19 -7.61 13.81
N ILE A 172 -8.58 -7.43 12.55
CA ILE A 172 -7.90 -8.06 11.41
C ILE A 172 -6.68 -7.22 11.07
N SER A 173 -5.56 -7.48 11.73
CA SER A 173 -4.33 -6.66 11.62
C SER A 173 -3.84 -6.52 10.19
N VAL A 174 -3.92 -7.57 9.37
CA VAL A 174 -3.51 -7.53 7.96
C VAL A 174 -4.29 -6.47 7.18
N LEU A 175 -5.62 -6.44 7.31
CA LEU A 175 -6.45 -5.43 6.65
C LEU A 175 -6.17 -4.02 7.19
N ILE A 176 -6.02 -3.89 8.51
CA ILE A 176 -5.76 -2.58 9.13
C ILE A 176 -4.44 -2.01 8.60
N ASN A 177 -3.38 -2.81 8.55
CA ASN A 177 -2.08 -2.40 8.05
C ASN A 177 -2.16 -1.99 6.59
N ILE A 178 -2.76 -2.83 5.73
CA ILE A 178 -2.90 -2.53 4.31
C ILE A 178 -3.67 -1.23 4.08
N ILE A 179 -4.80 -1.07 4.78
CA ILE A 179 -5.64 0.12 4.65
C ILE A 179 -4.94 1.38 5.19
N GLN A 180 -4.11 1.28 6.23
CA GLN A 180 -3.41 2.43 6.79
C GLN A 180 -2.17 2.83 5.99
N GLU A 181 -1.43 1.88 5.46
CA GLU A 181 -0.19 2.13 4.71
C GLU A 181 -0.47 2.52 3.26
N HIS A 182 -1.39 1.80 2.61
CA HIS A 182 -1.54 1.86 1.15
C HIS A 182 -2.74 2.67 0.66
N LEU A 183 -3.69 3.01 1.54
CA LEU A 183 -4.89 3.77 1.15
C LEU A 183 -4.87 5.16 1.78
N TYR A 184 -5.29 6.15 0.98
CA TYR A 184 -5.50 7.52 1.43
C TYR A 184 -6.97 7.89 1.32
N PHE A 185 -7.59 8.26 2.44
CA PHE A 185 -9.01 8.65 2.47
C PHE A 185 -9.18 10.17 2.37
N ASP A 186 -9.70 10.65 1.23
CA ASP A 186 -10.17 12.03 1.06
C ASP A 186 -11.61 12.15 1.60
N MET A 187 -11.71 12.46 2.89
CA MET A 187 -12.99 12.56 3.59
C MET A 187 -13.73 13.84 3.19
N TYR A 188 -15.05 13.74 2.97
CA TYR A 188 -15.91 14.90 2.81
C TYR A 188 -17.14 14.85 3.74
N GLU A 189 -17.68 16.03 4.04
CA GLU A 189 -18.93 16.20 4.78
C GLU A 189 -20.13 16.12 3.82
N GLY A 190 -21.11 15.27 4.13
CA GLY A 190 -22.33 15.12 3.34
C GLY A 190 -22.79 13.67 3.19
N VAL A 191 -23.85 13.48 2.41
CA VAL A 191 -24.42 12.15 2.12
C VAL A 191 -23.48 11.37 1.20
N ALA A 192 -23.38 10.07 1.44
CA ALA A 192 -22.60 9.14 0.64
C ALA A 192 -22.98 9.18 -0.86
N ARG A 193 -21.96 9.07 -1.72
CA ARG A 193 -22.13 9.14 -3.17
C ARG A 193 -22.82 7.90 -3.73
N SER A 194 -23.65 8.13 -4.76
CA SER A 194 -24.23 7.04 -5.56
C SER A 194 -23.19 6.37 -6.48
N LYS A 195 -23.48 5.15 -6.95
CA LYS A 195 -22.62 4.40 -7.88
C LYS A 195 -22.25 5.22 -9.12
N SER A 196 -23.21 5.95 -9.71
CA SER A 196 -22.97 6.77 -10.91
C SER A 196 -22.01 7.94 -10.65
N GLN A 197 -22.10 8.58 -9.48
CA GLN A 197 -21.19 9.66 -9.10
C GLN A 197 -19.77 9.16 -8.86
N ILE A 198 -19.63 7.97 -8.26
CA ILE A 198 -18.33 7.33 -8.05
C ILE A 198 -17.70 6.99 -9.40
N PHE A 199 -18.46 6.37 -10.31
CA PHE A 199 -17.98 5.97 -11.64
C PHE A 199 -17.48 7.17 -12.46
N ALA A 200 -18.19 8.31 -12.40
CA ALA A 200 -17.79 9.53 -13.11
C ALA A 200 -16.46 10.13 -12.62
N THR A 201 -16.01 9.77 -11.41
CA THR A 201 -14.77 10.26 -10.80
C THR A 201 -13.69 9.18 -10.67
N SER A 202 -14.03 7.92 -10.92
CA SER A 202 -13.13 6.77 -10.86
C SER A 202 -12.44 6.57 -12.20
N GLY A 203 -11.24 5.99 -12.21
CA GLY A 203 -10.62 5.55 -13.47
C GLY A 203 -9.12 5.77 -13.61
N ALA A 204 -8.43 6.32 -12.61
CA ALA A 204 -6.96 6.33 -12.60
C ALA A 204 -6.42 5.14 -11.78
N ILE A 205 -5.25 4.64 -12.18
CA ILE A 205 -4.54 3.52 -11.53
C ILE A 205 -4.28 3.80 -10.03
N GLY A 206 -4.16 5.06 -9.63
CA GLY A 206 -3.98 5.50 -8.23
C GLY A 206 -5.25 5.94 -7.49
N GLY A 207 -6.45 5.70 -8.05
CA GLY A 207 -7.72 6.13 -7.46
C GLY A 207 -8.17 7.52 -7.89
N GLU A 208 -8.81 8.28 -6.99
CA GLU A 208 -9.34 9.62 -7.31
C GLU A 208 -8.27 10.72 -7.18
N ALA A 209 -8.40 11.82 -7.93
CA ALA A 209 -7.49 12.96 -7.79
C ALA A 209 -7.69 13.70 -6.46
N LYS A 210 -6.60 13.96 -5.71
CA LYS A 210 -6.64 14.78 -4.48
C LYS A 210 -7.24 16.16 -4.76
N ARG A 211 -8.18 16.60 -3.91
CA ARG A 211 -8.89 17.87 -4.07
C ARG A 211 -7.97 19.12 -4.12
N GLN A 212 -6.78 19.07 -3.51
CA GLN A 212 -5.79 20.16 -3.58
C GLN A 212 -5.14 20.31 -4.97
N GLY A 213 -5.19 19.30 -5.84
CA GLY A 213 -4.63 19.36 -7.20
C GLY A 213 -5.50 20.13 -8.21
N LYS A 214 -6.71 20.54 -7.83
CA LYS A 214 -7.59 21.31 -8.73
C LYS A 214 -7.06 22.70 -9.08
N PHE A 215 -6.14 23.26 -8.29
CA PHE A 215 -5.55 24.56 -8.63
C PHE A 215 -4.53 24.48 -9.77
N ILE A 216 -3.78 23.36 -9.91
CA ILE A 216 -2.74 23.25 -10.94
C ILE A 216 -3.34 22.87 -12.30
N ALA A 217 -4.35 21.97 -12.32
CA ALA A 217 -5.01 21.58 -13.57
C ALA A 217 -5.85 22.70 -14.19
N VAL A 218 -6.41 23.61 -13.37
CA VAL A 218 -7.14 24.78 -13.88
C VAL A 218 -6.16 25.85 -14.40
N PHE A 219 -4.98 25.98 -13.81
CA PHE A 219 -3.99 26.97 -14.24
C PHE A 219 -3.31 26.59 -15.57
N LEU A 220 -3.00 25.30 -15.78
CA LEU A 220 -2.40 24.83 -17.04
C LEU A 220 -3.37 24.95 -18.22
N LYS A 221 -4.68 24.79 -17.99
CA LYS A 221 -5.69 24.95 -19.05
C LYS A 221 -5.92 26.41 -19.47
N HIS A 222 -5.51 27.38 -18.66
CA HIS A 222 -5.60 28.80 -19.00
C HIS A 222 -4.36 29.33 -19.73
N LEU A 223 -3.21 28.66 -19.60
CA LEU A 223 -1.96 29.06 -20.25
C LEU A 223 -1.81 28.53 -21.68
N GLU A 224 -2.62 27.56 -22.11
CA GLU A 224 -2.66 27.09 -23.51
C GLU A 224 -3.70 27.83 -24.38
N THR A 225 -4.41 28.83 -23.83
CA THR A 225 -5.45 29.58 -24.57
C THR A 225 -5.22 31.11 -24.60
N THR A 226 -3.99 31.57 -24.37
CA THR A 226 -3.59 32.98 -24.61
C THR A 226 -2.33 33.01 -25.46
#